data_AF-A0A2G9MST7-F1
#
_entry.id   AF-A0A2G9MST7-F1
#
_cell.length_a   1.000
_cell.length_b   1.000
_cell.length_c   1.000
_cell.angle_alpha   90.00
_cell.angle_beta   90.00
_cell.angle_gamma   90.00
#
_symmetry.space_group_name_H-M   'P 1'
#
loop_
_entity.id
_entity.type
_entity.pdbx_description
1 polymer ?
#
loop_
_entity_poly.entity_id
_entity_poly.type
_entity_poly.pdbx_seq_one_letter_code
_entity_poly.pdbx_strand_id
1 'polypeptide(L)'
;MVKKKHKNEFSTLIDILKLEKIKKVFFISTVLSLIVYSFLYGIWKIPFLNLGINRTSEIVMNDYLFLILISVLLSLLIALIYYEKKNALVLASSGGFIGLLSAICPVCQSIGIVAFGSTLLNIPTAFLVPYLGFLKLASVLLLVLAVYLKIDHIHGNTCKTCKTKKSIHKKYKEPFILRNNIALTLLVVWVLLAGVNNLLIPKAFATTSLVESSGGSVSLGAFEYGPKMTLKPMPLAAGEQPAIASYKSKVKSLPTISELQMKPLTGDAVQDVLNNIIPTGTPWYGTQAGVSFDDPITAQNLWAKGKALQLSPDEEQRWSRIVNSFTCDYCCGSPQNPTIITRCGCAHAGAAQGMAKWFVKNYGDSYSDEEIYGEMARWYALWYPGPTIKRIMQEAQAS
;
A
#
# COMPACT_ATOMS: atom_id res chain seq x y z
N MET A 1 -48.15 -35.53 -18.00
CA MET A 1 -47.35 -34.28 -17.85
C MET A 1 -45.97 -34.63 -17.33
N VAL A 2 -44.91 -34.50 -18.14
CA VAL A 2 -43.53 -34.75 -17.70
C VAL A 2 -43.05 -33.51 -16.95
N LYS A 3 -42.83 -33.59 -15.62
CA LYS A 3 -42.21 -32.52 -14.84
C LYS A 3 -40.78 -32.30 -15.38
N LYS A 4 -40.56 -31.20 -16.11
CA LYS A 4 -39.20 -30.76 -16.47
C LYS A 4 -38.47 -30.44 -15.16
N LYS A 5 -37.43 -31.22 -14.84
CA LYS A 5 -36.56 -30.97 -13.70
C LYS A 5 -35.83 -29.64 -13.92
N HIS A 6 -36.10 -28.65 -13.09
CA HIS A 6 -35.36 -27.39 -13.10
C HIS A 6 -33.88 -27.69 -12.80
N LYS A 7 -33.01 -27.56 -13.80
CA LYS A 7 -31.56 -27.55 -13.58
C LYS A 7 -31.21 -26.25 -12.88
N ASN A 8 -30.47 -26.32 -11.77
CA ASN A 8 -29.94 -25.13 -11.12
C ASN A 8 -28.73 -24.60 -11.89
N GLU A 9 -28.40 -23.32 -11.72
CA GLU A 9 -27.26 -22.65 -12.34
C GLU A 9 -25.93 -23.38 -12.09
N PHE A 10 -25.76 -23.93 -10.88
CA PHE A 10 -24.58 -24.72 -10.52
C PHE A 10 -24.41 -25.97 -11.39
N SER A 11 -25.50 -26.67 -11.73
CA SER A 11 -25.45 -27.80 -12.65
C SER A 11 -25.04 -27.38 -14.06
N THR A 12 -25.47 -26.20 -14.51
CA THR A 12 -25.04 -25.63 -15.80
C THR A 12 -23.54 -25.35 -15.80
N LEU A 13 -23.00 -24.78 -14.71
CA LEU A 13 -21.55 -24.58 -14.57
C LEU A 13 -20.79 -25.90 -14.68
N ILE A 14 -21.21 -26.94 -13.95
CA ILE A 14 -20.58 -28.27 -14.00
C ILE A 14 -20.64 -28.86 -15.42
N ASP A 15 -21.79 -28.75 -16.09
CA ASP A 15 -21.97 -29.26 -17.45
C ASP A 15 -21.05 -28.53 -18.45
N ILE A 16 -20.88 -27.22 -18.31
CA ILE A 16 -19.95 -26.42 -19.12
C ILE A 16 -18.49 -26.85 -18.87
N LEU A 17 -18.10 -27.03 -17.61
CA LEU A 17 -16.73 -27.42 -17.24
C LEU A 17 -16.37 -28.85 -17.63
N LYS A 18 -17.36 -29.73 -17.86
CA LYS A 18 -17.14 -31.09 -18.39
C LYS A 18 -16.71 -31.09 -19.86
N LEU A 19 -16.98 -30.02 -20.61
CA LEU A 19 -16.57 -29.93 -22.01
C LEU A 19 -15.04 -29.87 -22.09
N GLU A 20 -14.42 -30.83 -22.77
CA GLU A 20 -12.96 -31.01 -22.78
C GLU A 20 -12.18 -29.74 -23.14
N LYS A 21 -12.67 -28.98 -24.13
CA LYS A 21 -12.05 -27.72 -24.54
C LYS A 21 -12.15 -26.63 -23.45
N ILE A 22 -13.28 -26.56 -22.74
CA ILE A 22 -13.47 -25.58 -21.65
C ILE A 22 -12.66 -25.99 -20.42
N LYS A 23 -12.65 -27.29 -20.09
CA LYS A 23 -11.81 -27.87 -19.04
C LYS A 23 -10.34 -27.48 -19.24
N LYS A 24 -9.81 -27.65 -20.45
CA LYS A 24 -8.43 -27.26 -20.80
C LYS A 24 -8.18 -25.76 -20.57
N VAL A 25 -9.09 -24.89 -21.03
CA VAL A 25 -8.99 -23.43 -20.81
C VAL A 25 -9.00 -23.08 -19.32
N PHE A 26 -9.88 -23.69 -18.53
CA PHE A 26 -9.96 -23.50 -17.08
C PHE A 26 -8.66 -23.89 -16.36
N PHE A 27 -8.09 -25.06 -16.65
CA PHE A 27 -6.85 -25.49 -16.01
C PHE A 27 -5.66 -24.61 -16.39
N ILE A 28 -5.49 -24.29 -17.68
CA ILE A 28 -4.40 -23.43 -18.15
C ILE A 28 -4.48 -22.04 -17.51
N SER A 29 -5.68 -21.45 -17.49
CA SER A 29 -5.89 -20.13 -16.86
C SER A 29 -5.67 -20.16 -15.35
N THR A 30 -5.99 -21.27 -14.66
CA THR A 30 -5.76 -21.40 -13.21
C THR A 30 -4.28 -21.41 -12.88
N VAL A 31 -3.49 -22.21 -13.60
CA VAL A 31 -2.03 -22.28 -13.42
C VAL A 31 -1.39 -20.92 -13.73
N LEU A 32 -1.77 -20.29 -14.85
CA LEU A 32 -1.24 -18.99 -15.22
C LEU A 32 -1.59 -17.92 -14.17
N SER A 33 -2.83 -17.90 -13.68
CA SER A 33 -3.28 -16.96 -12.66
C SER A 33 -2.54 -17.14 -11.34
N LEU A 34 -2.31 -18.40 -10.92
CA LEU A 34 -1.53 -18.70 -9.72
C LEU A 34 -0.08 -18.20 -9.82
N ILE A 35 0.57 -18.41 -10.97
CA ILE A 35 1.95 -17.94 -11.21
C ILE A 35 2.00 -16.41 -11.15
N VAL A 36 1.10 -15.73 -11.88
CA VAL A 36 1.05 -14.27 -11.92
C VAL A 36 0.72 -13.69 -10.55
N TYR A 37 -0.32 -14.19 -9.89
CA TYR A 37 -0.72 -13.66 -8.59
C TYR A 37 0.31 -13.97 -7.50
N SER A 38 0.93 -15.15 -7.47
CA SER A 38 2.00 -15.45 -6.49
C SER A 38 3.21 -14.52 -6.66
N PHE A 39 3.59 -14.20 -7.90
CA PHE A 39 4.62 -13.21 -8.18
C PHE A 39 4.21 -11.81 -7.70
N LEU A 40 3.01 -11.36 -8.09
CA LEU A 40 2.49 -10.04 -7.72
C LEU A 40 2.26 -9.87 -6.22
N TYR A 41 2.03 -10.97 -5.52
CA TYR A 41 1.88 -11.02 -4.07
C TYR A 41 3.22 -11.03 -3.32
N GLY A 42 4.34 -11.14 -4.05
CA GLY A 42 5.69 -11.14 -3.47
C GLY A 42 6.09 -12.48 -2.85
N ILE A 43 5.50 -13.60 -3.28
CA ILE A 43 5.87 -14.94 -2.77
C ILE A 43 7.27 -15.34 -3.24
N TRP A 44 7.65 -14.94 -4.45
CA TRP A 44 8.94 -15.29 -5.05
C TRP A 44 9.46 -14.15 -5.91
N LYS A 45 10.76 -14.20 -6.21
CA LYS A 45 11.47 -13.27 -7.08
C LYS A 45 12.06 -14.02 -8.25
N ILE A 46 12.24 -13.34 -9.38
CA ILE A 46 12.97 -13.90 -10.53
C ILE A 46 14.46 -13.92 -10.17
N PRO A 47 15.07 -15.09 -9.95
CA PRO A 47 16.38 -15.20 -9.31
C PRO A 47 17.51 -14.52 -10.08
N PHE A 48 17.45 -14.52 -11.42
CA PHE A 48 18.49 -13.94 -12.28
C PHE A 48 18.33 -12.44 -12.53
N LEU A 49 17.12 -11.87 -12.30
CA LEU A 49 16.87 -10.43 -12.45
C LEU A 49 16.83 -9.69 -11.12
N ASN A 50 16.80 -10.43 -9.99
CA ASN A 50 16.44 -9.90 -8.68
C ASN A 50 15.14 -9.06 -8.70
N LEU A 51 14.26 -9.36 -9.66
CA LEU A 51 13.03 -8.64 -9.90
C LEU A 51 11.90 -9.35 -9.16
N GLY A 52 11.25 -8.64 -8.25
CA GLY A 52 10.11 -9.14 -7.50
C GLY A 52 9.63 -8.12 -6.48
N ILE A 53 8.45 -8.37 -5.93
CA ILE A 53 7.80 -7.45 -4.99
C ILE A 53 8.19 -7.84 -3.58
N ASN A 54 8.85 -6.94 -2.86
CA ASN A 54 9.17 -7.15 -1.46
C ASN A 54 7.92 -6.89 -0.62
N ARG A 55 7.47 -7.92 0.09
CA ARG A 55 6.37 -7.79 1.03
C ARG A 55 6.93 -7.38 2.40
N THR A 56 6.27 -6.43 3.04
CA THR A 56 6.63 -5.92 4.38
C THR A 56 6.03 -6.76 5.52
N SER A 57 5.12 -7.68 5.20
CA SER A 57 4.48 -8.60 6.14
C SER A 57 4.78 -10.05 5.80
N GLU A 58 4.86 -10.90 6.82
CA GLU A 58 4.96 -12.35 6.64
C GLU A 58 3.77 -12.92 5.86
N ILE A 59 4.01 -14.03 5.17
CA ILE A 59 2.98 -14.74 4.43
C ILE A 59 2.28 -15.70 5.39
N VAL A 60 0.99 -15.46 5.63
CA VAL A 60 0.16 -16.30 6.49
C VAL A 60 -0.69 -17.26 5.66
N MET A 61 -1.22 -18.33 6.27
CA MET A 61 -2.07 -19.31 5.58
C MET A 61 -3.24 -18.67 4.80
N ASN A 62 -3.85 -17.63 5.36
CA ASN A 62 -4.95 -16.90 4.73
C ASN A 62 -4.56 -16.26 3.40
N ASP A 63 -3.29 -15.93 3.20
CA ASP A 63 -2.80 -15.37 1.95
C ASP A 63 -2.77 -16.42 0.83
N TYR A 64 -2.34 -17.64 1.14
CA TYR A 64 -2.36 -18.75 0.19
C TYR A 64 -3.80 -19.12 -0.19
N LEU A 65 -4.70 -19.18 0.79
CA LEU A 65 -6.12 -19.43 0.53
C LEU A 65 -6.74 -18.37 -0.38
N PHE A 66 -6.45 -17.09 -0.11
CA PHE A 66 -6.88 -15.98 -0.94
C PHE A 66 -6.36 -16.11 -2.39
N LEU A 67 -5.08 -16.41 -2.57
CA LEU A 67 -4.46 -16.56 -3.89
C LEU A 67 -5.04 -17.74 -4.70
N ILE A 68 -5.27 -18.88 -4.05
CA ILE A 68 -5.88 -20.04 -4.69
C ILE A 68 -7.32 -19.71 -5.10
N LEU A 69 -8.10 -19.13 -4.17
CA LEU A 69 -9.50 -18.80 -4.40
C LEU A 69 -9.67 -17.79 -5.54
N ILE A 70 -8.90 -16.71 -5.54
CA ILE A 70 -9.00 -15.69 -6.59
C ILE A 70 -8.58 -16.24 -7.96
N SER A 71 -7.55 -17.09 -8.01
CA SER A 71 -7.07 -17.72 -9.24
C SER A 71 -8.12 -18.67 -9.84
N VAL A 72 -8.77 -19.47 -9.00
CA VAL A 72 -9.84 -20.39 -9.43
C VAL A 72 -11.04 -19.60 -9.95
N LEU A 73 -11.51 -18.61 -9.19
CA LEU A 73 -12.68 -17.81 -9.58
C LEU A 73 -12.45 -17.02 -10.87
N LEU A 74 -11.25 -16.44 -11.04
CA LEU A 74 -10.89 -15.73 -12.28
C LEU A 74 -10.88 -16.69 -13.47
N SER A 75 -10.34 -17.89 -13.26
CA SER A 75 -10.26 -18.93 -14.30
C SER A 75 -11.62 -19.47 -14.68
N LEU A 76 -12.55 -19.61 -13.73
CA LEU A 76 -13.96 -19.91 -14.00
C LEU A 76 -14.59 -18.84 -14.89
N LEU A 77 -14.36 -17.56 -14.56
CA LEU A 77 -14.88 -16.45 -15.34
C LEU A 77 -14.34 -16.47 -16.79
N ILE A 78 -13.03 -16.66 -16.96
CA ILE A 78 -12.39 -16.78 -18.28
C ILE A 78 -12.98 -17.95 -19.08
N ALA A 79 -13.16 -19.11 -18.44
CA ALA A 79 -13.73 -20.28 -19.08
C ALA A 79 -15.18 -20.06 -19.56
N LEU A 80 -15.99 -19.37 -18.76
CA LEU A 80 -17.38 -19.02 -19.11
C LEU A 80 -17.45 -18.02 -20.27
N ILE A 81 -16.56 -17.03 -20.29
CA ILE A 81 -16.46 -16.07 -21.41
C ILE A 81 -16.01 -16.76 -22.69
N TYR A 82 -15.03 -17.66 -22.59
CA TYR A 82 -14.59 -18.45 -23.74
C TYR A 82 -15.72 -19.34 -24.28
N TYR A 83 -16.49 -19.98 -23.38
CA TYR A 83 -17.67 -20.78 -23.76
C TYR A 83 -18.71 -19.93 -24.49
N GLU A 84 -19.07 -18.77 -23.96
CA GLU A 84 -20.04 -17.87 -24.58
C GLU A 84 -19.58 -17.40 -25.97
N LYS A 85 -18.33 -16.95 -26.10
CA LYS A 85 -17.74 -16.51 -27.37
C LYS A 85 -17.79 -17.60 -28.43
N LYS A 86 -17.52 -18.85 -28.04
CA LYS A 86 -17.52 -19.98 -28.97
C LYS A 86 -18.92 -20.37 -29.43
N ASN A 87 -19.95 -20.15 -28.62
CA ASN A 87 -21.33 -20.47 -28.97
C ASN A 87 -22.08 -19.31 -29.62
N ALA A 88 -21.38 -18.22 -29.98
CA ALA A 88 -21.94 -17.03 -30.64
C ALA A 88 -23.19 -16.47 -29.93
N LEU A 89 -23.28 -16.62 -28.60
CA LEU A 89 -24.26 -15.88 -27.82
C LEU A 89 -23.95 -14.39 -28.03
N VAL A 90 -24.95 -13.64 -28.52
CA VAL A 90 -24.83 -12.26 -28.99
C VAL A 90 -23.93 -11.43 -28.06
N LEU A 91 -22.81 -10.98 -28.63
CA LEU A 91 -21.75 -10.25 -27.96
C LEU A 91 -22.18 -8.79 -27.69
N ALA A 92 -23.12 -8.58 -26.77
CA ALA A 92 -23.46 -7.26 -26.28
C ALA A 92 -22.57 -6.92 -25.07
N SER A 93 -21.59 -6.03 -25.28
CA SER A 93 -20.68 -5.39 -24.30
C SER A 93 -19.40 -6.14 -23.90
N SER A 94 -18.41 -6.10 -24.79
CA SER A 94 -17.00 -6.41 -24.49
C SER A 94 -16.31 -5.39 -23.57
N GLY A 95 -16.96 -4.28 -23.20
CA GLY A 95 -16.38 -3.23 -22.35
C GLY A 95 -16.29 -3.56 -20.85
N GLY A 96 -17.11 -4.50 -20.35
CA GLY A 96 -17.14 -4.81 -18.91
C GLY A 96 -15.93 -5.62 -18.40
N PHE A 97 -15.22 -6.31 -19.27
CA PHE A 97 -14.14 -7.22 -18.87
C PHE A 97 -12.88 -6.48 -18.39
N ILE A 98 -12.57 -5.33 -18.99
CA ILE A 98 -11.43 -4.49 -18.59
C ILE A 98 -11.72 -3.82 -17.23
N GLY A 99 -12.98 -3.42 -16.98
CA GLY A 99 -13.40 -2.86 -15.68
C GLY A 99 -13.44 -3.89 -14.55
N LEU A 100 -13.67 -5.16 -14.86
CA LEU A 100 -13.70 -6.21 -13.84
C LEU A 100 -12.28 -6.57 -13.37
N LEU A 101 -11.31 -6.62 -14.28
CA LEU A 101 -9.90 -6.90 -13.95
C LEU A 101 -9.26 -5.78 -13.13
N SER A 102 -9.67 -4.52 -13.32
CA SER A 102 -9.19 -3.40 -12.51
C SER A 102 -9.83 -3.32 -11.12
N ALA A 103 -11.08 -3.78 -10.95
CA ALA A 103 -11.81 -3.71 -9.68
C ALA A 103 -11.44 -4.83 -8.68
N ILE A 104 -10.80 -5.90 -9.12
CA ILE A 104 -10.72 -7.15 -8.33
C ILE A 104 -9.48 -7.26 -7.44
N CYS A 105 -8.46 -6.40 -7.50
CA CYS A 105 -7.25 -6.65 -6.72
C CYS A 105 -6.80 -5.50 -5.80
N PRO A 106 -6.72 -5.71 -4.48
CA PRO A 106 -5.86 -4.91 -3.61
C PRO A 106 -4.37 -5.04 -3.99
N VAL A 107 -4.00 -6.10 -4.72
CA VAL A 107 -2.69 -6.30 -5.37
C VAL A 107 -2.49 -5.35 -6.57
N CYS A 108 -3.52 -4.59 -6.99
CA CYS A 108 -3.37 -3.56 -8.01
C CYS A 108 -2.46 -2.38 -7.60
N GLN A 109 -1.92 -2.34 -6.38
CA GLN A 109 -0.75 -1.50 -6.15
C GLN A 109 0.45 -1.98 -6.96
N SER A 110 0.74 -3.27 -6.97
CA SER A 110 1.82 -3.86 -7.76
C SER A 110 1.59 -3.66 -9.26
N ILE A 111 0.36 -3.91 -9.73
CA ILE A 111 0.01 -3.72 -11.15
C ILE A 111 -0.03 -2.24 -11.51
N GLY A 112 -0.54 -1.37 -10.65
CA GLY A 112 -0.54 0.06 -10.92
C GLY A 112 0.86 0.67 -10.90
N ILE A 113 1.78 0.15 -10.06
CA ILE A 113 3.21 0.52 -10.06
C ILE A 113 3.83 0.14 -11.41
N VAL A 114 3.50 -1.04 -11.94
CA VAL A 114 4.04 -1.54 -13.20
C VAL A 114 3.36 -0.91 -14.44
N ALA A 115 2.06 -0.63 -14.37
CA ALA A 115 1.24 -0.21 -15.53
C ALA A 115 1.11 1.31 -15.68
N PHE A 116 1.13 2.08 -14.58
CA PHE A 116 0.92 3.53 -14.61
C PHE A 116 2.15 4.34 -14.20
N GLY A 117 3.25 3.69 -13.84
CA GLY A 117 4.42 4.37 -13.30
C GLY A 117 4.13 4.99 -11.93
N SER A 118 5.19 5.43 -11.26
CA SER A 118 5.17 5.89 -9.86
C SER A 118 4.28 7.12 -9.57
N THR A 119 3.69 7.75 -10.57
CA THR A 119 3.03 9.06 -10.44
C THR A 119 1.62 9.01 -9.83
N LEU A 120 0.89 7.89 -9.94
CA LEU A 120 -0.47 7.77 -9.37
C LEU A 120 -0.53 7.04 -8.00
N LEU A 121 0.59 6.52 -7.50
CA LEU A 121 0.61 5.59 -6.35
C LEU A 121 1.44 6.00 -5.15
N ASN A 122 1.90 7.25 -5.08
CA ASN A 122 2.46 7.80 -3.85
C ASN A 122 1.40 8.19 -2.80
N ILE A 123 0.13 7.80 -2.99
CA ILE A 123 -0.86 7.87 -1.92
C ILE A 123 -0.41 6.89 -0.83
N PRO A 124 -0.13 7.34 0.41
CA PRO A 124 0.37 6.46 1.48
C PRO A 124 -0.71 5.45 1.84
N THR A 125 -0.72 4.28 1.21
CA THR A 125 -1.75 3.27 1.46
C THR A 125 -1.55 2.53 2.78
N ALA A 126 -0.67 3.04 3.63
CA ALA A 126 -0.56 2.63 5.03
C ALA A 126 -1.93 2.70 5.73
N PHE A 127 -2.80 3.66 5.36
CA PHE A 127 -4.17 3.71 5.90
C PHE A 127 -5.04 2.52 5.49
N LEU A 128 -4.72 1.82 4.39
CA LEU A 128 -5.44 0.62 3.94
C LEU A 128 -5.01 -0.65 4.66
N VAL A 129 -3.86 -0.64 5.36
CA VAL A 129 -3.34 -1.80 6.11
C VAL A 129 -4.38 -2.42 7.04
N PRO A 130 -5.09 -1.67 7.92
CA PRO A 130 -6.13 -2.25 8.77
C PRO A 130 -7.33 -2.81 7.98
N TYR A 131 -7.53 -2.36 6.74
CA TYR A 131 -8.65 -2.77 5.88
C TYR A 131 -8.28 -3.87 4.87
N LEU A 132 -7.03 -4.32 4.81
CA LEU A 132 -6.59 -5.31 3.82
C LEU A 132 -7.41 -6.61 3.87
N GLY A 133 -7.81 -7.06 5.07
CA GLY A 133 -8.68 -8.23 5.22
C GLY A 133 -10.05 -8.02 4.57
N PHE A 134 -10.68 -6.88 4.83
CA PHE A 134 -11.98 -6.52 4.23
C PHE A 134 -11.88 -6.34 2.72
N LEU A 135 -10.81 -5.73 2.23
CA LEU A 135 -10.57 -5.56 0.79
C LEU A 135 -10.38 -6.90 0.06
N LYS A 136 -9.66 -7.85 0.68
CA LYS A 136 -9.53 -9.22 0.16
C LYS A 136 -10.89 -9.91 0.10
N LEU A 137 -11.69 -9.81 1.16
CA LEU A 137 -13.03 -10.38 1.21
C LEU A 137 -13.95 -9.75 0.14
N ALA A 138 -13.95 -8.42 0.04
CA ALA A 138 -14.75 -7.70 -0.95
C ALA A 138 -14.38 -8.09 -2.38
N SER A 139 -13.09 -8.22 -2.68
CA SER A 139 -12.57 -8.72 -3.96
C SER A 139 -13.12 -10.10 -4.30
N VAL A 140 -13.04 -11.05 -3.37
CA VAL A 140 -13.59 -12.41 -3.56
C VAL A 140 -15.09 -12.37 -3.80
N LEU A 141 -15.84 -11.60 -3.00
CA LEU A 141 -17.29 -11.47 -3.14
C LEU A 141 -17.69 -10.89 -4.51
N LEU A 142 -17.01 -9.84 -4.97
CA LEU A 142 -17.24 -9.25 -6.28
C LEU A 142 -16.97 -10.23 -7.42
N LEU A 143 -15.90 -11.03 -7.31
CA LEU A 143 -15.57 -12.00 -8.33
C LEU A 143 -16.51 -13.22 -8.31
N VAL A 144 -16.96 -13.68 -7.14
CA VAL A 144 -18.04 -14.68 -7.01
C VAL A 144 -19.32 -14.17 -7.66
N LEU A 145 -19.70 -12.91 -7.39
CA LEU A 145 -20.87 -12.27 -8.00
C LEU A 145 -20.72 -12.19 -9.53
N ALA A 146 -19.53 -11.87 -10.04
CA ALA A 146 -19.27 -11.82 -11.47
C ALA A 146 -19.41 -13.19 -12.14
N VAL A 147 -18.89 -14.25 -11.51
CA VAL A 147 -19.06 -15.64 -11.96
C VAL A 147 -20.53 -16.04 -11.94
N TYR A 148 -21.23 -15.75 -10.84
CA TYR A 148 -22.67 -16.00 -10.69
C TYR A 148 -23.48 -15.35 -11.81
N LEU A 149 -23.31 -14.04 -12.01
CA LEU A 149 -23.98 -13.30 -13.07
C LEU A 149 -23.72 -13.85 -14.46
N LYS A 150 -22.48 -14.32 -14.70
CA LYS A 150 -22.12 -14.87 -15.99
C LYS A 150 -22.78 -16.23 -16.22
N ILE A 151 -22.89 -17.06 -15.18
CA ILE A 151 -23.60 -18.34 -15.24
C ILE A 151 -25.09 -18.09 -15.46
N ASP A 152 -25.72 -17.19 -14.70
CA ASP A 152 -27.14 -16.83 -14.86
C ASP A 152 -27.42 -16.31 -16.28
N HIS A 153 -26.55 -15.45 -16.82
CA HIS A 153 -26.66 -14.99 -18.19
C HIS A 153 -26.63 -16.15 -19.20
N ILE A 154 -25.70 -17.10 -19.05
CA ILE A 154 -25.60 -18.28 -19.92
C ILE A 154 -26.83 -19.17 -19.74
N HIS A 155 -27.32 -19.36 -18.51
CA HIS A 155 -28.48 -20.18 -18.19
C HIS A 155 -29.78 -19.58 -18.73
N GLY A 156 -29.97 -18.26 -18.58
CA GLY A 156 -31.15 -17.54 -19.07
C GLY A 156 -31.21 -17.43 -20.59
N ASN A 157 -30.06 -17.32 -21.26
CA ASN A 157 -29.98 -17.22 -22.72
C ASN A 157 -29.90 -18.56 -23.45
N THR A 158 -29.76 -19.69 -22.74
CA THR A 158 -29.79 -21.04 -23.33
C THR A 158 -31.22 -21.56 -23.61
N CYS A 159 -32.10 -20.67 -24.10
CA CYS A 159 -33.35 -20.95 -24.86
C CYS A 159 -34.68 -20.92 -24.09
N LYS A 160 -35.51 -19.89 -24.40
CA LYS A 160 -36.98 -20.03 -24.44
C LYS A 160 -37.62 -19.78 -25.82
N THR A 161 -36.90 -19.25 -26.82
CA THR A 161 -37.48 -18.96 -28.16
C THR A 161 -36.47 -19.04 -29.31
N CYS A 162 -35.74 -20.16 -29.44
CA CYS A 162 -35.13 -20.53 -30.74
C CYS A 162 -36.15 -20.85 -31.85
N LYS A 163 -37.44 -20.60 -31.65
CA LYS A 163 -38.37 -20.22 -32.72
C LYS A 163 -39.33 -19.16 -32.18
N THR A 164 -39.04 -17.88 -32.45
CA THR A 164 -40.03 -16.97 -33.05
C THR A 164 -39.33 -15.67 -33.44
N LYS A 165 -39.30 -15.40 -34.74
CA LYS A 165 -39.38 -14.03 -35.27
C LYS A 165 -40.57 -13.36 -34.57
N LYS A 166 -40.35 -12.34 -33.74
CA LYS A 166 -41.43 -11.42 -33.40
C LYS A 166 -40.93 -10.01 -33.13
N SER A 167 -41.80 -9.11 -33.55
CA SER A 167 -41.63 -7.71 -33.88
C SER A 167 -41.19 -6.82 -32.73
N ILE A 168 -40.48 -5.77 -33.14
CA ILE A 168 -40.10 -4.60 -32.37
C ILE A 168 -41.36 -3.96 -31.79
N HIS A 169 -41.58 -4.10 -30.48
CA HIS A 169 -42.42 -3.17 -29.73
C HIS A 169 -41.53 -2.29 -28.86
N LYS A 170 -41.56 -0.99 -29.13
CA LYS A 170 -40.97 0.06 -28.30
C LYS A 170 -41.59 -0.02 -26.90
N LYS A 171 -40.83 -0.53 -25.94
CA LYS A 171 -41.16 -0.48 -24.51
C LYS A 171 -40.37 0.67 -23.89
N TYR A 172 -41.07 1.56 -23.19
CA TYR A 172 -40.48 2.70 -22.50
C TYR A 172 -39.28 2.25 -21.65
N LYS A 173 -38.14 2.92 -21.85
CA LYS A 173 -36.88 2.67 -21.14
C LYS A 173 -37.00 3.24 -19.73
N GLU A 174 -37.30 2.39 -18.77
CA GLU A 174 -36.93 2.70 -17.38
C GLU A 174 -35.40 2.77 -17.26
N PRO A 175 -34.87 3.67 -16.40
CA PRO A 175 -33.44 3.81 -16.21
C PRO A 175 -32.81 2.49 -15.74
N PHE A 176 -31.75 2.07 -16.43
CA PHE A 176 -31.04 0.78 -16.27
C PHE A 176 -30.64 0.44 -14.83
N ILE A 177 -30.46 1.45 -13.98
CA ILE A 177 -30.01 1.32 -12.58
C ILE A 177 -31.09 0.69 -11.69
N LEU A 178 -32.39 0.97 -11.93
CA LEU A 178 -33.49 0.46 -11.10
C LEU A 178 -33.90 -0.97 -11.43
N ARG A 179 -33.66 -1.42 -12.66
CA ARG A 179 -34.01 -2.78 -13.11
C ARG A 179 -32.98 -3.83 -12.67
N ASN A 180 -31.77 -3.41 -12.33
CA ASN A 180 -30.68 -4.30 -12.00
C ASN A 180 -30.35 -4.18 -10.50
N ASN A 181 -30.94 -5.05 -9.68
CA ASN A 181 -30.72 -5.11 -8.23
C ASN A 181 -29.24 -5.10 -7.87
N ILE A 182 -28.38 -5.58 -8.76
CA ILE A 182 -26.92 -5.60 -8.56
C ILE A 182 -26.27 -4.24 -8.81
N ALA A 183 -26.72 -3.50 -9.83
CA ALA A 183 -26.23 -2.13 -10.04
C ALA A 183 -26.62 -1.21 -8.88
N LEU A 184 -27.84 -1.40 -8.34
CA LEU A 184 -28.29 -0.70 -7.15
C LEU A 184 -27.48 -1.10 -5.90
N THR A 185 -27.22 -2.39 -5.70
CA THR A 185 -26.42 -2.87 -4.56
C THR A 185 -24.99 -2.35 -4.63
N LEU A 186 -24.35 -2.36 -5.80
CA LEU A 186 -23.01 -1.82 -5.99
C LEU A 186 -22.96 -0.30 -5.75
N LEU A 187 -23.97 0.44 -6.20
CA LEU A 187 -24.09 1.88 -5.95
C LEU A 187 -24.23 2.17 -4.45
N VAL A 188 -25.07 1.42 -3.74
CA VAL A 188 -25.28 1.57 -2.28
C VAL A 188 -24.00 1.27 -1.51
N VAL A 189 -23.29 0.18 -1.86
CA VAL A 189 -22.00 -0.16 -1.24
C VAL A 189 -20.96 0.93 -1.50
N TRP A 190 -20.91 1.49 -2.72
CA TRP A 190 -19.98 2.55 -3.07
C TRP A 190 -20.27 3.85 -2.30
N VAL A 191 -21.54 4.24 -2.18
CA VAL A 191 -21.97 5.41 -1.39
C VAL A 191 -21.67 5.22 0.10
N LEU A 192 -21.88 4.02 0.65
CA LEU A 192 -21.53 3.72 2.04
C LEU A 192 -20.02 3.80 2.28
N LEU A 193 -19.20 3.22 1.39
CA LEU A 193 -17.74 3.30 1.49
C LEU A 193 -17.24 4.75 1.36
N ALA A 194 -17.79 5.52 0.43
CA ALA A 194 -17.47 6.94 0.26
C ALA A 194 -17.90 7.78 1.48
N GLY A 195 -19.07 7.49 2.06
CA GLY A 195 -19.56 8.15 3.27
C GLY A 195 -18.72 7.85 4.50
N VAL A 196 -18.36 6.58 4.72
CA VAL A 196 -17.46 6.17 5.81
C VAL A 196 -16.08 6.80 5.65
N ASN A 197 -15.55 6.86 4.43
CA ASN A 197 -14.26 7.50 4.13
C ASN A 197 -14.30 9.01 4.42
N ASN A 198 -15.36 9.71 3.99
CA ASN A 198 -15.49 11.16 4.22
C ASN A 198 -15.90 11.55 5.65
N LEU A 199 -16.49 10.65 6.45
CA LEU A 199 -16.89 10.95 7.83
C LEU A 199 -15.84 10.54 8.87
N LEU A 200 -15.09 9.47 8.63
CA LEU A 200 -14.09 8.98 9.59
C LEU A 200 -12.74 9.68 9.43
N ILE A 201 -12.36 10.08 8.21
CA ILE A 201 -11.09 10.76 7.96
C ILE A 201 -11.05 12.12 8.68
N PRO A 202 -12.03 13.04 8.54
CA PRO A 202 -11.95 14.34 9.19
C PRO A 202 -12.01 14.25 10.72
N LYS A 203 -12.76 13.28 11.28
CA LYS A 203 -12.85 13.07 12.73
C LYS A 203 -11.55 12.53 13.35
N ALA A 204 -10.76 11.79 12.58
CA ALA A 204 -9.41 11.39 12.99
C ALA A 204 -8.41 12.56 12.98
N PHE A 205 -8.71 13.68 12.32
CA PHE A 205 -7.82 14.83 12.20
C PHE A 205 -8.31 16.12 12.90
N ALA A 206 -9.52 16.13 13.49
CA ALA A 206 -10.17 17.34 14.00
C ALA A 206 -9.96 17.64 15.50
N THR A 207 -9.01 17.01 16.19
CA THR A 207 -8.79 17.24 17.63
C THR A 207 -7.34 17.61 17.96
N THR A 208 -6.92 18.82 17.61
CA THR A 208 -5.81 19.48 18.33
C THR A 208 -5.94 21.01 18.21
N SER A 209 -6.47 21.64 19.25
CA SER A 209 -6.37 23.09 19.48
C SER A 209 -4.96 23.42 19.97
N LEU A 210 -4.33 24.44 19.39
CA LEU A 210 -2.98 24.90 19.71
C LEU A 210 -2.98 25.63 21.07
N VAL A 211 -2.23 25.11 22.03
CA VAL A 211 -1.68 25.89 23.15
C VAL A 211 -0.16 25.94 22.91
N GLU A 212 0.50 27.06 23.13
CA GLU A 212 1.97 27.11 23.02
C GLU A 212 2.57 26.44 24.27
N SER A 213 3.13 25.24 24.13
CA SER A 213 3.92 24.62 25.21
C SER A 213 5.39 25.02 25.06
N SER A 214 5.90 25.73 26.06
CA SER A 214 7.26 26.22 26.17
C SER A 214 8.31 25.10 26.20
N GLY A 215 9.08 24.95 25.11
CA GLY A 215 10.54 24.73 25.08
C GLY A 215 11.21 23.51 25.76
N GLY A 216 10.51 22.64 26.47
CA GLY A 216 11.11 21.49 27.18
C GLY A 216 11.28 20.23 26.32
N SER A 217 12.30 19.41 26.62
CA SER A 217 12.29 18.00 26.19
C SER A 217 11.21 17.23 26.97
N VAL A 218 10.66 16.20 26.32
CA VAL A 218 9.64 15.30 26.86
C VAL A 218 10.25 13.92 26.99
N SER A 219 10.12 13.33 28.18
CA SER A 219 10.55 11.95 28.44
C SER A 219 9.44 10.97 28.06
N LEU A 220 9.79 9.92 27.33
CA LEU A 220 8.94 8.78 26.99
C LEU A 220 9.66 7.50 27.36
N GLY A 221 9.38 6.98 28.56
CA GLY A 221 10.13 5.85 29.12
C GLY A 221 11.61 6.19 29.23
N ALA A 222 12.46 5.45 28.53
CA ALA A 222 13.91 5.64 28.50
C ALA A 222 14.41 6.66 27.45
N PHE A 223 13.51 7.32 26.71
CA PHE A 223 13.87 8.23 25.60
C PHE A 223 13.49 9.67 25.90
N GLU A 224 14.23 10.61 25.32
CA GLU A 224 13.88 12.03 25.31
C GLU A 224 13.68 12.52 23.88
N TYR A 225 12.63 13.30 23.66
CA TYR A 225 12.36 14.00 22.40
C TYR A 225 11.95 15.45 22.66
N GLY A 226 12.02 16.33 21.66
CA GLY A 226 11.74 17.74 21.88
C GLY A 226 12.07 18.63 20.68
N PRO A 227 12.11 19.96 20.88
CA PRO A 227 12.34 20.90 19.79
C PRO A 227 13.59 20.60 18.98
N LYS A 228 14.69 20.16 19.62
CA LYS A 228 15.96 19.80 18.96
C LYS A 228 16.32 18.32 19.05
N MET A 229 15.36 17.47 19.43
CA MET A 229 15.59 16.04 19.63
C MET A 229 14.54 15.23 18.89
N THR A 230 14.96 14.22 18.15
CA THR A 230 14.07 13.26 17.49
C THR A 230 14.39 11.83 17.94
N LEU A 231 13.55 10.88 17.53
CA LEU A 231 13.71 9.46 17.84
C LEU A 231 13.87 8.67 16.54
N LYS A 232 14.86 7.77 16.50
CA LYS A 232 15.04 6.85 15.36
C LYS A 232 15.56 5.49 15.82
N PRO A 233 15.05 4.38 15.25
CA PRO A 233 15.72 3.10 15.34
C PRO A 233 17.09 3.14 14.68
N MET A 234 18.12 2.75 15.42
CA MET A 234 19.49 2.66 14.96
C MET A 234 20.03 1.25 15.17
N PRO A 235 20.92 0.74 14.30
CA PRO A 235 21.60 -0.52 14.54
C PRO A 235 22.25 -0.54 15.93
N LEU A 236 22.27 -1.72 16.54
CA LEU A 236 22.92 -1.91 17.84
C LEU A 236 24.42 -1.60 17.71
N ALA A 237 24.94 -0.80 18.63
CA ALA A 237 26.37 -0.64 18.81
C ALA A 237 27.00 -1.92 19.36
N ALA A 238 28.33 -2.04 19.29
CA ALA A 238 29.04 -3.18 19.85
C ALA A 238 28.73 -3.31 21.36
N GLY A 239 28.25 -4.49 21.77
CA GLY A 239 27.86 -4.78 23.17
C GLY A 239 26.45 -4.33 23.56
N GLU A 240 25.74 -3.59 22.70
CA GLU A 240 24.39 -3.12 22.97
C GLU A 240 23.35 -4.24 22.78
N GLN A 241 22.43 -4.37 23.73
CA GLN A 241 21.31 -5.33 23.63
C GLN A 241 20.06 -4.63 23.07
N PRO A 242 19.22 -5.33 22.29
CA PRO A 242 17.97 -4.76 21.82
C PRO A 242 16.95 -4.67 22.95
N ALA A 243 16.10 -3.64 22.94
CA ALA A 243 14.98 -3.52 23.86
C ALA A 243 13.91 -4.62 23.65
N ILE A 244 13.78 -5.11 22.41
CA ILE A 244 12.85 -6.16 22.03
C ILE A 244 13.64 -7.34 21.47
N ALA A 245 13.40 -8.54 22.02
CA ALA A 245 14.04 -9.76 21.54
C ALA A 245 13.83 -9.94 20.02
N SER A 246 14.86 -10.43 19.31
CA SER A 246 14.99 -10.53 17.84
C SER A 246 15.34 -9.25 17.07
N TYR A 247 15.19 -8.07 17.67
CA TYR A 247 15.54 -6.83 16.97
C TYR A 247 17.06 -6.66 16.90
N LYS A 248 17.55 -6.10 15.78
CA LYS A 248 18.97 -5.74 15.57
C LYS A 248 19.19 -4.22 15.53
N SER A 249 18.17 -3.49 15.93
CA SER A 249 18.19 -2.04 16.13
C SER A 249 17.52 -1.69 17.45
N LYS A 250 17.78 -0.50 17.97
CA LYS A 250 17.02 0.11 19.07
C LYS A 250 16.77 1.59 18.83
N VAL A 251 15.69 2.13 19.39
CA VAL A 251 15.36 3.55 19.32
C VAL A 251 16.37 4.35 20.13
N LYS A 252 16.84 5.45 19.54
CA LYS A 252 17.75 6.39 20.18
C LYS A 252 17.24 7.82 20.00
N SER A 253 17.47 8.64 21.03
CA SER A 253 17.33 10.09 20.98
C SER A 253 18.49 10.68 20.18
N LEU A 254 18.17 11.55 19.22
CA LEU A 254 19.14 12.14 18.30
C LEU A 254 18.96 13.66 18.26
N PRO A 255 20.04 14.44 18.38
CA PRO A 255 19.98 15.88 18.20
C PRO A 255 19.70 16.23 16.74
N THR A 256 19.13 17.40 16.49
CA THR A 256 18.71 17.82 15.15
C THR A 256 19.12 19.26 14.89
N ILE A 257 19.37 19.62 13.63
CA ILE A 257 19.78 20.98 13.26
C ILE A 257 18.61 21.98 13.26
N SER A 258 17.37 21.52 13.05
CA SER A 258 16.17 22.36 13.12
C SER A 258 15.50 22.31 14.48
N GLU A 259 14.67 23.31 14.78
CA GLU A 259 13.77 23.30 15.93
C GLU A 259 12.34 23.01 15.47
N LEU A 260 11.65 22.04 16.10
CA LEU A 260 10.23 21.83 15.90
C LEU A 260 9.43 22.61 16.94
N GLN A 261 8.30 23.15 16.50
CA GLN A 261 7.28 23.65 17.40
C GLN A 261 6.57 22.46 18.03
N MET A 262 6.78 22.28 19.34
CA MET A 262 6.13 21.22 20.10
C MET A 262 4.66 21.59 20.31
N LYS A 263 3.78 20.62 20.02
CA LYS A 263 2.38 20.68 20.41
C LYS A 263 2.26 20.31 21.89
N PRO A 264 1.29 20.90 22.62
CA PRO A 264 0.98 20.53 23.99
C PRO A 264 0.77 19.03 24.15
N LEU A 265 1.21 18.52 25.28
CA LEU A 265 0.92 17.16 25.68
C LEU A 265 -0.58 17.02 25.98
N THR A 266 -1.19 16.04 25.36
CA THR A 266 -2.58 15.64 25.53
C THR A 266 -2.76 14.68 26.71
N GLY A 267 -1.67 14.06 27.17
CA GLY A 267 -1.68 12.99 28.17
C GLY A 267 -1.84 11.59 27.56
N ASP A 268 -2.14 11.50 26.26
CA ASP A 268 -2.07 10.25 25.51
C ASP A 268 -0.69 10.12 24.86
N ALA A 269 0.10 9.15 25.31
CA ALA A 269 1.48 8.98 24.85
C ALA A 269 1.59 8.73 23.33
N VAL A 270 0.63 8.01 22.73
CA VAL A 270 0.67 7.73 21.28
C VAL A 270 0.42 9.02 20.50
N GLN A 271 -0.60 9.77 20.91
CA GLN A 271 -0.95 11.04 20.29
C GLN A 271 0.14 12.09 20.49
N ASP A 272 0.77 12.13 21.66
CA ASP A 272 1.84 13.06 21.98
C ASP A 272 3.11 12.78 21.15
N VAL A 273 3.45 11.51 20.95
CA VAL A 273 4.55 11.12 20.05
C VAL A 273 4.18 11.42 18.59
N LEU A 274 2.95 11.12 18.16
CA LEU A 274 2.49 11.43 16.80
C LEU A 274 2.57 12.94 16.51
N ASN A 275 2.16 13.75 17.48
CA ASN A 275 2.10 15.20 17.38
C ASN A 275 3.46 15.89 17.34
N ASN A 276 4.50 15.24 17.90
CA ASN A 276 5.78 15.89 18.18
C ASN A 276 7.01 15.20 17.58
N ILE A 277 6.90 13.93 17.16
CA ILE A 277 7.96 13.22 16.41
C ILE A 277 7.79 13.38 14.91
N ILE A 278 6.54 13.44 14.43
CA ILE A 278 6.27 13.68 13.01
C ILE A 278 6.35 15.19 12.76
N PRO A 279 7.37 15.68 12.05
CA PRO A 279 7.57 17.10 11.89
C PRO A 279 6.48 17.69 10.98
N THR A 280 6.13 18.96 11.23
CA THR A 280 5.22 19.77 10.40
C THR A 280 5.84 21.14 10.15
N GLY A 281 5.34 21.87 9.16
CA GLY A 281 5.85 23.19 8.80
C GLY A 281 7.08 23.15 7.90
N THR A 282 7.76 24.29 7.79
CA THR A 282 8.97 24.44 6.98
C THR A 282 10.15 24.68 7.91
N PRO A 283 11.18 23.82 7.94
CA PRO A 283 12.36 24.06 8.77
C PRO A 283 13.08 25.33 8.30
N TRP A 284 13.93 25.92 9.15
CA TRP A 284 14.60 27.19 8.82
C TRP A 284 15.46 27.13 7.54
N TYR A 285 16.01 25.96 7.21
CA TYR A 285 16.74 25.72 5.95
C TYR A 285 15.82 25.36 4.77
N GLY A 286 14.53 25.11 5.05
CA GLY A 286 13.55 24.59 4.10
C GLY A 286 13.33 25.52 2.90
N THR A 287 13.32 26.83 3.13
CA THR A 287 13.23 27.82 2.04
C THR A 287 14.43 27.73 1.09
N GLN A 288 15.64 27.56 1.60
CA GLN A 288 16.86 27.42 0.79
C GLN A 288 16.88 26.09 0.02
N ALA A 289 16.46 25.00 0.67
CA ALA A 289 16.38 23.69 0.07
C ALA A 289 15.15 23.50 -0.86
N GLY A 290 14.16 24.40 -0.79
CA GLY A 290 12.88 24.28 -1.48
C GLY A 290 11.96 23.20 -0.93
N VAL A 291 12.13 22.81 0.34
CA VAL A 291 11.42 21.68 0.97
C VAL A 291 10.56 22.13 2.14
N SER A 292 9.51 21.38 2.44
CA SER A 292 8.65 21.56 3.61
C SER A 292 8.25 20.20 4.17
N PHE A 293 8.12 20.08 5.50
CA PHE A 293 7.57 18.87 6.11
C PHE A 293 6.08 18.69 5.75
N ASP A 294 5.38 19.76 5.37
CA ASP A 294 3.99 19.70 4.94
C ASP A 294 3.83 19.20 3.49
N ASP A 295 4.91 19.09 2.72
CA ASP A 295 4.93 18.48 1.38
C ASP A 295 6.04 17.41 1.27
N PRO A 296 5.86 16.25 1.93
CA PRO A 296 6.86 15.19 1.99
C PRO A 296 7.21 14.59 0.63
N ILE A 297 6.30 14.62 -0.33
CA ILE A 297 6.48 14.01 -1.65
C ILE A 297 7.36 14.91 -2.52
N THR A 298 7.04 16.20 -2.59
CA THR A 298 7.89 17.15 -3.31
C THR A 298 9.26 17.23 -2.65
N ALA A 299 9.32 17.27 -1.32
CA ALA A 299 10.57 17.26 -0.58
C ALA A 299 11.43 16.02 -0.88
N GLN A 300 10.83 14.83 -0.91
CA GLN A 300 11.55 13.60 -1.30
C GLN A 300 12.18 13.72 -2.69
N ASN A 301 11.41 14.21 -3.68
CA ASN A 301 11.90 14.37 -5.05
C ASN A 301 13.03 15.40 -5.15
N LEU A 302 12.96 16.50 -4.39
CA LEU A 302 14.00 17.51 -4.33
C LEU A 302 15.27 16.97 -3.65
N TRP A 303 15.10 16.26 -2.53
CA TRP A 303 16.22 15.60 -1.85
C TRP A 303 16.94 14.60 -2.74
N ALA A 304 16.21 13.85 -3.57
CA ALA A 304 16.82 12.92 -4.53
C ALA A 304 17.73 13.63 -5.54
N LYS A 305 17.44 14.87 -5.94
CA LYS A 305 18.31 15.68 -6.81
C LYS A 305 19.64 16.02 -6.15
N GLY A 306 19.67 16.11 -4.82
CA GLY A 306 20.88 16.34 -4.03
C GLY A 306 21.98 15.29 -4.26
N LYS A 307 21.64 14.10 -4.78
CA LYS A 307 22.65 13.08 -5.15
C LYS A 307 23.63 13.55 -6.23
N ALA A 308 23.23 14.48 -7.08
CA ALA A 308 24.06 15.03 -8.13
C ALA A 308 25.03 16.12 -7.61
N LEU A 309 24.92 16.53 -6.35
CA LEU A 309 25.84 17.49 -5.75
C LEU A 309 27.25 16.91 -5.69
N GLN A 310 28.22 17.71 -6.12
CA GLN A 310 29.63 17.39 -6.01
C GLN A 310 30.14 17.85 -4.64
N LEU A 311 30.77 16.92 -3.93
CA LEU A 311 31.40 17.16 -2.65
C LEU A 311 32.92 17.22 -2.83
N SER A 312 33.60 17.96 -1.96
CA SER A 312 35.05 17.86 -1.78
C SER A 312 35.43 16.46 -1.25
N PRO A 313 36.70 16.05 -1.32
CA PRO A 313 37.12 14.76 -0.77
C PRO A 313 36.74 14.55 0.71
N ASP A 314 36.92 15.59 1.54
CA ASP A 314 36.59 15.54 2.98
C ASP A 314 35.08 15.49 3.21
N GLU A 315 34.32 16.28 2.44
CA GLU A 315 32.85 16.26 2.45
C GLU A 315 32.31 14.87 2.02
N GLU A 316 32.88 14.24 0.98
CA GLU A 316 32.45 12.92 0.49
C GLU A 316 32.77 11.82 1.51
N GLN A 317 33.93 11.88 2.19
CA GLN A 317 34.25 10.96 3.27
C GLN A 317 33.25 11.08 4.42
N ARG A 318 32.91 12.31 4.80
CA ARG A 318 31.93 12.59 5.84
C ARG A 318 30.52 12.11 5.46
N TRP A 319 30.07 12.45 4.26
CA TRP A 319 28.82 11.95 3.69
C TRP A 319 28.77 10.43 3.76
N SER A 320 29.84 9.75 3.33
CA SER A 320 29.94 8.28 3.36
C SER A 320 29.74 7.71 4.76
N ARG A 321 30.30 8.32 5.82
CA ARG A 321 30.06 7.88 7.21
C ARG A 321 28.59 8.00 7.62
N ILE A 322 27.97 9.14 7.30
CA ILE A 322 26.55 9.40 7.62
C ILE A 322 25.65 8.39 6.89
N VAL A 323 25.80 8.25 5.56
CA VAL A 323 24.90 7.38 4.79
C VAL A 323 25.13 5.89 5.02
N ASN A 324 26.33 5.48 5.43
CA ASN A 324 26.61 4.08 5.77
C ASN A 324 26.20 3.68 7.20
N SER A 325 25.90 4.66 8.07
CA SER A 325 25.29 4.42 9.38
C SER A 325 23.77 4.60 9.37
N PHE A 326 23.23 5.29 8.36
CA PHE A 326 21.79 5.51 8.23
C PHE A 326 21.10 4.27 7.67
N THR A 327 20.15 3.71 8.42
CA THR A 327 19.44 2.50 8.03
C THR A 327 17.96 2.74 7.76
N CYS A 328 17.41 1.83 6.96
CA CYS A 328 16.01 1.72 6.62
C CYS A 328 15.44 0.46 7.32
N ASP A 329 14.63 0.68 8.35
CA ASP A 329 14.02 -0.39 9.16
C ASP A 329 12.64 -0.80 8.66
N TYR A 330 12.11 -0.18 7.60
CA TYR A 330 10.70 -0.38 7.20
C TYR A 330 10.49 -0.84 5.74
N CYS A 331 11.19 -0.24 4.78
CA CYS A 331 10.95 -0.49 3.35
C CYS A 331 11.90 -1.53 2.76
N CYS A 332 13.21 -1.30 2.88
CA CYS A 332 14.25 -2.19 2.36
C CYS A 332 14.83 -3.13 3.43
N GLY A 333 14.47 -2.91 4.69
CA GLY A 333 14.92 -3.70 5.82
C GLY A 333 13.76 -3.91 6.79
N SER A 334 14.09 -4.48 7.94
CA SER A 334 13.16 -4.68 9.05
C SER A 334 13.86 -4.40 10.38
N PRO A 335 13.13 -4.27 11.50
CA PRO A 335 13.70 -4.32 12.84
C PRO A 335 14.73 -5.42 13.09
N GLN A 336 14.53 -6.60 12.51
CA GLN A 336 15.39 -7.77 12.66
C GLN A 336 16.56 -7.79 11.67
N ASN A 337 16.46 -7.02 10.59
CA ASN A 337 17.48 -6.92 9.57
C ASN A 337 17.49 -5.51 8.94
N PRO A 338 18.00 -4.48 9.67
CA PRO A 338 18.06 -3.13 9.16
C PRO A 338 18.96 -3.05 7.91
N THR A 339 18.51 -2.33 6.90
CA THR A 339 19.26 -2.18 5.64
C THR A 339 19.86 -0.79 5.54
N ILE A 340 21.17 -0.69 5.36
CA ILE A 340 21.86 0.60 5.13
C ILE A 340 21.31 1.26 3.85
N ILE A 341 21.07 2.58 3.89
CA ILE A 341 20.42 3.28 2.76
C ILE A 341 21.23 3.23 1.46
N THR A 342 22.55 3.08 1.52
CA THR A 342 23.41 2.91 0.33
C THR A 342 23.19 1.58 -0.39
N ARG A 343 22.57 0.59 0.27
CA ARG A 343 22.24 -0.73 -0.27
C ARG A 343 20.78 -0.86 -0.70
N CYS A 344 20.01 0.22 -0.65
CA CYS A 344 18.59 0.25 -0.96
C CYS A 344 18.33 1.09 -2.22
N GLY A 345 17.57 0.53 -3.17
CA GLY A 345 17.25 1.18 -4.45
C GLY A 345 15.95 1.98 -4.45
N CYS A 346 15.32 2.24 -3.30
CA CYS A 346 14.04 2.96 -3.24
C CYS A 346 14.22 4.49 -3.31
N ALA A 347 13.16 5.20 -3.69
CA ALA A 347 13.15 6.66 -3.76
C ALA A 347 13.55 7.32 -2.42
N HIS A 348 13.10 6.77 -1.29
CA HIS A 348 13.46 7.24 0.05
C HIS A 348 14.96 7.15 0.33
N ALA A 349 15.61 6.05 -0.08
CA ALA A 349 17.05 5.90 0.09
C ALA A 349 17.82 6.87 -0.81
N GLY A 350 17.35 7.08 -2.05
CA GLY A 350 17.88 8.10 -2.94
C GLY A 350 17.76 9.51 -2.34
N ALA A 351 16.59 9.86 -1.82
CA ALA A 351 16.33 11.11 -1.14
C ALA A 351 17.21 11.28 0.11
N ALA A 352 17.29 10.29 0.99
CA ALA A 352 18.14 10.34 2.18
C ALA A 352 19.62 10.55 1.84
N GLN A 353 20.13 9.86 0.81
CA GLN A 353 21.51 10.04 0.34
C GLN A 353 21.75 11.46 -0.19
N GLY A 354 20.82 12.01 -0.98
CA GLY A 354 20.95 13.35 -1.54
C GLY A 354 20.75 14.47 -0.52
N MET A 355 19.85 14.27 0.45
CA MET A 355 19.68 15.11 1.62
C MET A 355 20.97 15.17 2.46
N ALA A 356 21.61 14.02 2.72
CA ALA A 356 22.88 13.98 3.42
C ALA A 356 23.97 14.78 2.69
N LYS A 357 24.07 14.66 1.35
CA LYS A 357 25.01 15.47 0.55
C LYS A 357 24.73 16.95 0.71
N TRP A 358 23.45 17.34 0.64
CA TRP A 358 23.05 18.74 0.77
C TRP A 358 23.39 19.31 2.15
N PHE A 359 23.12 18.58 3.24
CA PHE A 359 23.47 19.02 4.59
C PHE A 359 24.98 19.10 4.80
N VAL A 360 25.75 18.09 4.37
CA VAL A 360 27.22 18.14 4.46
C VAL A 360 27.77 19.34 3.68
N LYS A 361 27.25 19.60 2.48
CA LYS A 361 27.73 20.68 1.62
C LYS A 361 27.44 22.07 2.17
N ASN A 362 26.26 22.28 2.72
CA ASN A 362 25.79 23.62 3.13
C ASN A 362 26.02 23.90 4.62
N TYR A 363 26.13 22.86 5.44
CA TYR A 363 26.16 22.99 6.90
C TYR A 363 27.11 22.03 7.60
N GLY A 364 28.01 21.36 6.85
CA GLY A 364 29.03 20.50 7.44
C GLY A 364 29.83 21.21 8.52
N ASP A 365 30.29 22.44 8.27
CA ASP A 365 31.13 23.15 9.23
C ASP A 365 30.38 23.66 10.47
N SER A 366 29.06 23.58 10.50
CA SER A 366 28.21 24.13 11.57
C SER A 366 27.57 23.08 12.47
N TYR A 367 27.37 21.86 11.99
CA TYR A 367 26.68 20.80 12.73
C TYR A 367 27.46 19.50 12.71
N SER A 368 27.25 18.63 13.70
CA SER A 368 27.91 17.32 13.78
C SER A 368 27.31 16.27 12.82
N ASP A 369 27.97 15.12 12.69
CA ASP A 369 27.43 13.96 11.96
C ASP A 369 26.12 13.49 12.60
N GLU A 370 26.04 13.49 13.94
CA GLU A 370 24.86 13.10 14.71
C GLU A 370 23.69 14.07 14.54
N GLU A 371 23.93 15.40 14.51
CA GLU A 371 22.89 16.40 14.30
C GLU A 371 22.30 16.33 12.88
N ILE A 372 23.16 16.14 11.87
CA ILE A 372 22.72 15.89 10.49
C ILE A 372 21.94 14.57 10.43
N TYR A 373 22.43 13.52 11.08
CA TYR A 373 21.74 12.23 11.13
C TYR A 373 20.35 12.35 11.78
N GLY A 374 20.22 13.07 12.89
CA GLY A 374 18.94 13.31 13.53
C GLY A 374 18.01 14.16 12.67
N GLU A 375 18.52 15.16 11.94
CA GLU A 375 17.69 15.90 10.99
C GLU A 375 17.17 14.99 9.87
N MET A 376 18.04 14.14 9.32
CA MET A 376 17.63 13.12 8.34
C MET A 376 16.58 12.15 8.92
N ALA A 377 16.67 11.84 10.22
CA ALA A 377 15.70 11.00 10.91
C ALA A 377 14.30 11.64 10.99
N ARG A 378 14.20 12.97 11.13
CA ARG A 378 12.90 13.67 11.07
C ARG A 378 12.21 13.49 9.73
N TRP A 379 12.94 13.71 8.64
CA TRP A 379 12.41 13.44 7.29
C TRP A 379 12.03 11.97 7.10
N TYR A 380 12.82 11.05 7.66
CA TYR A 380 12.51 9.63 7.61
C TYR A 380 11.23 9.27 8.38
N ALA A 381 11.02 9.86 9.57
CA ALA A 381 9.79 9.70 10.34
C ALA A 381 8.56 10.17 9.56
N LEU A 382 8.68 11.28 8.83
CA LEU A 382 7.63 11.81 7.97
C LEU A 382 7.28 10.87 6.79
N TRP A 383 8.26 10.16 6.23
CA TRP A 383 8.01 9.17 5.17
C TRP A 383 7.41 7.86 5.69
N TYR A 384 7.63 7.53 6.96
CA TYR A 384 7.15 6.29 7.59
C TYR A 384 6.51 6.56 8.96
N PRO A 385 5.43 7.37 9.04
CA PRO A 385 4.91 7.84 10.32
C PRO A 385 4.38 6.68 11.16
N GLY A 386 3.50 5.85 10.60
CA GLY A 386 2.91 4.70 11.31
C GLY A 386 3.96 3.72 11.85
N PRO A 387 4.87 3.18 11.01
CA PRO A 387 5.94 2.30 11.47
C PRO A 387 6.86 2.94 12.51
N THR A 388 7.17 4.24 12.37
CA THR A 388 8.02 4.98 13.32
C THR A 388 7.38 5.10 14.68
N ILE A 389 6.14 5.59 14.74
CA ILE A 389 5.40 5.73 16.01
C ILE A 389 5.21 4.36 16.67
N LYS A 390 4.77 3.36 15.90
CA LYS A 390 4.61 1.99 16.42
C LYS A 390 5.92 1.49 17.04
N ARG A 391 7.05 1.68 16.36
CA ARG A 391 8.34 1.21 16.82
C ARG A 391 8.79 1.90 18.10
N ILE A 392 8.65 3.23 18.17
CA ILE A 392 8.96 4.02 19.37
C ILE A 392 8.13 3.55 20.56
N MET A 393 6.81 3.39 20.37
CA MET A 393 5.91 2.98 21.45
C MET A 393 6.20 1.55 21.94
N GLN A 394 6.52 0.63 21.03
CA GLN A 394 6.87 -0.74 21.42
C GLN A 394 8.12 -0.80 22.29
N GLU A 395 9.16 -0.03 21.97
CA GLU A 395 10.36 0.00 22.79
C GLU A 395 10.17 0.78 24.09
N ALA A 396 9.35 1.84 24.08
CA ALA A 396 9.05 2.61 25.28
C ALA A 396 8.28 1.80 26.32
N GLN A 397 7.51 0.79 25.88
CA GLN A 397 6.80 -0.15 26.74
C GLN A 397 7.66 -1.34 27.20
N ALA A 398 8.75 -1.62 26.49
CA ALA A 398 9.68 -2.71 26.79
C ALA A 398 10.84 -2.28 27.70
N SER A 399 11.04 -0.97 27.85
CA SER A 399 12.02 -0.33 28.74
C SER A 399 11.36 0.01 30.07
#